data_AF-A0A369I9U7-F1
#
_entry.id   AF-A0A369I9U7-F1
#
_cell.length_a   1.000
_cell.length_b   1.000
_cell.length_c   1.000
_cell.angle_alpha   90.00
_cell.angle_beta   90.00
_cell.angle_gamma   90.00
#
_symmetry.space_group_name_H-M   'P 1'
#
loop_
_entity.id
_entity.type
_entity.pdbx_description
1 polymer ?
#
loop_
_entity_poly.entity_id
_entity_poly.type
_entity_poly.pdbx_seq_one_letter_code
_entity_poly.pdbx_strand_id
1 'polypeptide(L)' 'MAACQPIAPEQAAVITGRDFTFCGACGGWFVLVDTLTFRAEVPAEFAKPTTPVWIRYEKDESDGLKKAGHWIHIKSIRSR' A
#
# COMPACT_ATOMS: atom_id res chain seq x y z
N MET A 1 24.94 -5.67 19.31
CA MET A 1 24.49 -4.42 18.68
C MET A 1 23.33 -4.77 17.76
N ALA A 2 22.09 -4.44 18.15
CA ALA A 2 20.92 -4.70 17.33
C ALA A 2 20.98 -3.81 16.08
N ALA A 3 21.16 -4.42 14.92
CA ALA A 3 21.08 -3.73 13.64
C ALA A 3 19.66 -3.16 13.50
N CYS A 4 19.53 -1.85 13.68
CA CYS A 4 18.35 -1.11 13.26
C CYS A 4 18.24 -1.29 11.75
N GLN A 5 17.45 -2.28 11.32
CA GLN A 5 17.17 -2.46 9.90
C GLN A 5 16.60 -1.15 9.36
N PRO A 6 16.96 -0.73 8.13
CA PRO A 6 16.37 0.43 7.49
C PRO A 6 14.94 0.07 7.09
N ILE A 7 14.04 0.04 8.07
CA ILE A 7 12.61 0.00 7.81
C ILE A 7 12.30 1.33 7.16
N ALA A 8 11.76 1.32 5.94
CA ALA A 8 11.38 2.52 5.21
C ALA A 8 10.63 3.49 6.15
N PRO A 9 10.90 4.82 6.06
CA PRO A 9 10.24 5.80 6.91
C PRO A 9 8.72 5.70 6.73
N GLU A 10 7.97 5.99 7.80
CA GLU A 10 6.52 6.09 7.71
C GLU A 10 6.13 7.23 6.79
N GLN A 11 5.20 6.95 5.89
CA GLN A 11 4.68 7.91 4.92
C GLN A 11 3.19 8.09 5.12
N ALA A 12 2.73 9.33 4.93
CA ALA A 12 1.31 9.64 4.97
C ALA A 12 0.67 9.09 3.70
N ALA A 13 -0.39 8.32 3.88
CA ALA A 13 -1.13 7.76 2.78
C ALA A 13 -2.64 7.91 2.98
N VAL A 14 -3.37 7.83 1.88
CA VAL A 14 -4.84 7.81 1.88
C VAL A 14 -5.30 6.62 1.08
N ILE A 15 -6.13 5.79 1.68
CA ILE A 15 -6.81 4.70 0.99
C ILE A 15 -7.91 5.33 0.13
N THR A 16 -7.75 5.37 -1.18
CA THR A 16 -8.67 6.13 -2.07
C THR A 16 -9.83 5.27 -2.58
N GLY A 17 -9.61 3.98 -2.80
CA GLY A 17 -10.64 3.07 -3.28
C GLY A 17 -10.10 1.68 -3.57
N ARG A 18 -10.99 0.76 -3.95
CA ARG A 18 -10.61 -0.61 -4.30
C ARG A 18 -10.37 -0.72 -5.80
N ASP A 19 -9.31 -1.41 -6.21
CA ASP A 19 -9.08 -1.74 -7.61
C ASP A 19 -9.96 -2.94 -8.01
N PHE A 20 -10.84 -2.72 -8.98
CA PHE A 20 -11.68 -3.77 -9.56
C PHE A 20 -11.16 -4.26 -10.92
N THR A 21 -10.03 -3.71 -11.38
CA THR A 21 -9.46 -3.97 -12.70
C THR A 21 -9.09 -5.45 -12.86
N PHE A 22 -8.64 -6.09 -11.79
CA PHE A 22 -8.46 -7.54 -11.73
C PHE A 22 -9.74 -8.21 -11.23
N CYS A 23 -10.55 -8.68 -12.18
CA CYS A 23 -11.82 -9.37 -11.96
C CYS A 23 -11.58 -10.61 -11.07
N GLY A 24 -12.00 -10.56 -9.80
CA GLY A 24 -11.77 -11.65 -8.83
C GLY A 24 -11.24 -11.23 -7.46
N ALA A 25 -11.39 -9.97 -7.05
CA ALA A 25 -10.97 -9.45 -5.74
C ALA A 25 -9.45 -9.37 -5.50
N CYS A 26 -8.63 -9.68 -6.50
CA CYS A 26 -7.16 -9.63 -6.45
C CYS A 26 -6.55 -8.27 -6.84
N GLY A 27 -7.35 -7.25 -7.15
CA GLY A 27 -6.85 -5.92 -7.55
C GLY A 27 -6.20 -5.12 -6.42
N GLY A 28 -6.48 -5.48 -5.17
CA GLY A 28 -6.03 -4.74 -4.00
C GLY A 28 -6.76 -3.40 -3.82
N TRP A 29 -6.16 -2.52 -3.04
CA TRP A 29 -6.61 -1.16 -2.75
C TRP A 29 -5.65 -0.14 -3.32
N PHE A 30 -6.20 0.96 -3.80
CA PHE A 30 -5.44 2.13 -4.18
C PHE A 30 -5.02 2.91 -2.94
N VAL A 31 -3.72 3.13 -2.84
CA VAL A 31 -3.07 3.82 -1.74
C VAL A 31 -2.35 5.03 -2.31
N LEU A 32 -2.89 6.22 -2.05
CA LEU A 32 -2.29 7.48 -2.46
C LEU A 32 -1.24 7.87 -1.41
N VAL A 33 0.02 7.88 -1.80
CA VAL A 33 1.15 8.35 -0.96
C VAL A 33 1.70 9.60 -1.62
N ASP A 34 1.62 10.73 -0.90
CA ASP A 34 1.89 12.06 -1.44
C ASP A 34 1.06 12.36 -2.71
N THR A 35 1.64 12.15 -3.88
CA THR A 35 1.01 12.37 -5.21
C THR A 35 1.00 11.11 -6.07
N LEU A 36 1.53 9.99 -5.56
CA LEU A 36 1.66 8.73 -6.28
C LEU A 36 0.59 7.75 -5.80
N THR A 37 -0.11 7.13 -6.74
CA THR A 37 -1.08 6.08 -6.42
C THR A 37 -0.41 4.73 -6.59
N PHE A 38 -0.40 3.96 -5.50
CA PHE A 38 0.11 2.58 -5.47
C PHE A 38 -1.05 1.61 -5.28
N ARG A 39 -0.80 0.33 -5.56
CA ARG A 39 -1.73 -0.77 -5.28
C ARG A 39 -1.20 -1.64 -4.15
N ALA A 40 -2.03 -1.95 -3.17
CA ALA A 40 -1.62 -2.76 -2.04
C ALA A 40 -2.76 -3.57 -1.45
N GLU A 41 -2.45 -4.65 -0.75
CA GLU A 41 -3.41 -5.27 0.14
C GLU A 41 -3.51 -4.45 1.43
N VAL A 42 -4.72 -3.97 1.74
CA VAL A 42 -4.99 -3.16 2.93
C VAL A 42 -5.80 -4.00 3.92
N PRO A 43 -5.40 -4.06 5.21
CA PRO A 43 -6.16 -4.80 6.22
C PRO A 43 -7.60 -4.31 6.32
N ALA A 44 -8.52 -5.22 6.65
CA ALA A 44 -9.95 -4.95 6.68
C ALA A 44 -10.34 -3.74 7.57
N GLU A 45 -9.58 -3.45 8.62
CA GLU A 45 -9.81 -2.31 9.50
C GLU A 45 -9.63 -0.94 8.81
N PHE A 46 -8.68 -0.86 7.87
CA PHE A 46 -8.33 0.34 7.09
C PHE A 46 -8.90 0.29 5.66
N ALA A 47 -9.55 -0.81 5.27
CA ALA A 47 -10.13 -1.07 3.96
C ALA A 47 -11.43 -0.26 3.73
N LYS A 48 -11.31 1.06 3.88
CA LYS A 48 -12.39 2.03 3.68
C LYS A 48 -11.89 3.15 2.77
N PRO A 49 -12.69 3.59 1.79
CA PRO A 49 -12.32 4.71 0.95
C PRO A 49 -12.13 5.98 1.79
N THR A 50 -11.28 6.88 1.32
CA THR A 50 -10.91 8.17 1.94
C THR A 50 -10.32 8.05 3.36
N THR A 51 -9.67 6.93 3.69
CA THR A 51 -9.10 6.73 5.03
C THR A 51 -7.64 7.22 5.08
N PRO A 52 -7.31 8.25 5.88
CA PRO A 52 -5.92 8.67 6.08
C PRO A 52 -5.21 7.71 7.04
N VAL A 53 -4.04 7.23 6.62
CA VAL A 53 -3.22 6.26 7.37
C VAL A 53 -1.75 6.63 7.28
N TRP A 54 -0.94 6.17 8.23
CA TRP A 54 0.51 6.10 8.07
C TRP A 54 0.88 4.69 7.65
N ILE A 55 1.70 4.56 6.61
CA ILE A 55 2.17 3.26 6.14
C ILE A 55 3.69 3.21 6.07
N ARG A 56 4.22 2.00 6.26
CA ARG A 56 5.56 1.60 5.82
C ARG A 56 5.39 0.56 4.73
N TYR A 57 6.03 0.75 3.59
CA TYR A 57 5.87 -0.14 2.46
C TYR A 57 7.17 -0.36 1.70
N GLU A 58 7.22 -1.46 0.96
CA GLU A 58 8.22 -1.75 -0.05
C GLU A 58 7.54 -1.94 -1.40
N LYS A 59 8.24 -1.61 -2.49
CA LYS A 59 7.71 -1.84 -3.84
C LYS A 59 7.71 -3.35 -4.12
N ASP A 60 6.58 -3.87 -4.58
CA ASP A 60 6.47 -5.26 -4.97
C ASP A 60 6.76 -5.39 -6.47
N GLU A 61 8.03 -5.64 -6.78
CA GLU A 61 8.51 -5.88 -8.14
C GLU A 61 8.64 -7.38 -8.47
N SER A 62 8.01 -8.25 -7.67
CA SER A 62 8.11 -9.70 -7.81
C SER A 62 7.57 -10.23 -9.14
N ASP A 63 6.66 -9.49 -9.78
CA ASP A 63 6.05 -9.85 -11.05
C ASP A 63 5.97 -8.64 -11.99
N GLY A 64 6.06 -8.86 -13.31
CA GLY A 64 5.99 -7.79 -14.31
C GLY A 64 4.68 -6.99 -14.25
N LEU A 65 3.56 -7.65 -13.94
CA LEU A 65 2.26 -6.99 -13.75
C LEU A 65 2.22 -6.13 -12.50
N LYS A 66 2.88 -6.59 -11.43
CA LYS A 66 2.97 -5.85 -10.17
C LYS A 66 3.85 -4.62 -10.29
N LYS A 67 4.97 -4.74 -11.02
CA LYS A 67 5.84 -3.63 -11.38
C LYS A 67 5.11 -2.59 -12.24
N ALA A 68 4.40 -3.03 -13.29
CA ALA A 68 3.61 -2.14 -14.15
C ALA A 68 2.43 -1.50 -13.41
N GLY A 69 1.84 -2.22 -12.44
CA GLY A 69 0.72 -1.76 -11.63
C GLY A 69 1.10 -0.97 -10.39
N HIS A 70 2.38 -0.63 -10.20
CA HIS A 70 2.88 0.07 -9.01
C HIS A 70 2.43 -0.57 -7.69
N TRP A 71 2.58 -1.89 -7.60
CA TRP A 71 2.24 -2.61 -6.39
C TRP A 71 3.23 -2.35 -5.26
N ILE A 72 2.72 -2.28 -4.04
CA ILE A 72 3.49 -2.14 -2.81
C ILE A 72 3.02 -3.16 -1.78
N HIS A 73 3.96 -3.64 -0.98
CA HIS A 73 3.69 -4.48 0.17
C HIS A 73 3.73 -3.62 1.43
N ILE A 74 2.58 -3.44 2.07
CA ILE A 74 2.47 -2.70 3.33
C ILE A 74 3.04 -3.58 4.46
N LYS A 75 4.13 -3.14 5.07
CA LYS A 75 4.75 -3.79 6.23
C LYS A 75 4.12 -3.36 7.55
N SER A 76 3.65 -2.11 7.62
CA SER A 76 3.01 -1.56 8.79
C SER A 76 2.02 -0.50 8.36
N ILE A 77 0.86 -0.48 9.01
CA ILE A 77 -0.19 0.49 8.80
C ILE A 77 -0.76 0.89 10.16
N ARG A 78 -0.97 2.19 10.34
CA ARG A 78 -1.63 2.75 11.52
C ARG A 78 -2.57 3.88 11.11
N SER A 79 -3.58 4.13 11.93
CA SER A 79 -4.41 5.33 11.81
C SER A 79 -3.55 6.59 11.94
N ARG A 80 -3.91 7.62 11.16
CA ARG A 80 -3.31 8.95 11.28
C ARG A 80 -3.95 9.78 12.39
#